data_AF-A0A415G9G2-F1
#
_entry.id   AF-A0A415G9G2-F1
#
_cell.length_a   1.000
_cell.length_b   1.000
_cell.length_c   1.000
_cell.angle_alpha   90.00
_cell.angle_beta   90.00
_cell.angle_gamma   90.00
#
_symmetry.space_group_name_H-M   'P 1'
#
loop_
_entity.id
_entity.type
_entity.pdbx_description
1 polymer ?
#
loop_
_entity_poly.entity_id
_entity_poly.type
_entity_poly.pdbx_seq_one_letter_code
_entity_poly.pdbx_strand_id
1 'polypeptide(L)'
;MDKKSEEYLRQYIKLTDTIKQKIEAHAARYHIKAEICAWYSDWEDFCSDWCDICGYSRTEARKLYHGGIGEFMKLPEGNGIVRFII
;
A
#
# COMPACT_ATOMS: atom_id res chain seq x y z
N MET A 1 8.86 8.96 -5.33
CA MET A 1 9.00 8.06 -4.15
C MET A 1 10.36 8.31 -3.54
N ASP A 2 10.49 8.24 -2.21
CA ASP A 2 11.78 8.46 -1.56
C ASP A 2 12.66 7.18 -1.57
N LYS A 3 13.97 7.36 -1.36
CA LYS A 3 14.93 6.25 -1.44
C LYS A 3 14.64 5.16 -0.40
N LYS A 4 14.16 5.54 0.78
CA LYS A 4 13.83 4.59 1.86
C LYS A 4 12.65 3.70 1.47
N SER A 5 11.59 4.26 0.89
CA SER A 5 10.45 3.48 0.40
C SER A 5 10.86 2.51 -0.71
N GLU A 6 11.77 2.93 -1.60
CA GLU A 6 12.31 2.02 -2.62
C GLU A 6 13.09 0.85 -2.01
N GLU A 7 14.00 1.13 -1.08
CA GLU A 7 14.81 0.12 -0.39
C GLU A 7 13.93 -0.82 0.44
N TYR A 8 12.87 -0.31 1.06
CA TYR A 8 11.88 -1.11 1.77
C TYR A 8 11.13 -2.06 0.82
N LEU A 9 10.52 -1.54 -0.27
CA LEU A 9 9.75 -2.37 -1.18
C LEU A 9 10.58 -3.45 -1.89
N ARG A 10 11.86 -3.17 -2.17
CA ARG A 10 12.77 -4.15 -2.79
C ARG A 10 12.98 -5.41 -1.95
N GLN A 11 12.67 -5.38 -0.65
CA GLN A 11 12.73 -6.56 0.21
C GLN A 11 11.58 -7.54 -0.05
N TYR A 12 10.47 -7.06 -0.62
CA TYR A 12 9.25 -7.85 -0.81
C TYR A 12 8.95 -8.12 -2.29
N ILE A 13 9.28 -7.19 -3.18
CA ILE A 13 8.92 -7.28 -4.60
C ILE A 13 10.08 -6.86 -5.51
N LYS A 14 10.03 -7.31 -6.77
CA LYS A 14 10.88 -6.79 -7.84
C LYS A 14 10.38 -5.39 -8.24
N LEU A 15 10.94 -4.37 -7.61
CA LEU A 15 10.57 -2.98 -7.88
C LEU A 15 11.06 -2.53 -9.28
N THR A 16 10.15 -2.56 -10.26
CA THR A 16 10.38 -2.05 -11.62
C THR A 16 10.01 -0.58 -11.73
N ASP A 17 10.53 0.11 -12.75
CA ASP A 17 10.19 1.51 -13.01
C ASP A 17 8.70 1.71 -13.29
N THR A 18 8.03 0.74 -13.91
CA THR A 18 6.58 0.77 -14.11
C THR A 18 5.81 0.74 -12.78
N ILE A 19 6.24 -0.07 -11.81
CA ILE A 19 5.63 -0.09 -10.48
C ILE A 19 5.84 1.25 -9.77
N LYS A 20 7.06 1.79 -9.84
CA LYS A 20 7.39 3.11 -9.26
C LYS A 20 6.50 4.22 -9.84
N GLN A 21 6.40 4.29 -11.16
CA GLN A 21 5.57 5.29 -11.84
C GLN A 21 4.10 5.19 -11.41
N LYS A 22 3.57 3.98 -11.24
CA LYS A 22 2.19 3.81 -10.76
C LYS A 22 2.01 4.25 -9.31
N ILE A 23 2.96 3.95 -8.43
CA ILE A 23 2.96 4.42 -7.04
C ILE A 23 2.97 5.95 -6.99
N GLU A 24 3.84 6.59 -7.77
CA GLU A 24 3.93 8.05 -7.84
C GLU A 24 2.67 8.68 -8.44
N ALA A 25 2.10 8.09 -9.48
CA ALA A 25 0.87 8.56 -10.09
C ALA A 25 -0.32 8.46 -9.12
N HIS A 26 -0.41 7.39 -8.33
CA HIS A 26 -1.43 7.26 -7.28
C HIS A 26 -1.24 8.33 -6.21
N ALA A 27 -0.02 8.49 -5.68
CA ALA A 27 0.27 9.52 -4.69
C ALA A 27 -0.08 10.94 -5.19
N ALA A 28 0.30 11.26 -6.43
CA ALA A 28 -0.04 12.53 -7.07
C ALA A 28 -1.55 12.74 -7.22
N ARG A 29 -2.30 11.70 -7.63
CA ARG A 29 -3.76 11.75 -7.77
C ARG A 29 -4.47 12.11 -6.46
N TYR A 30 -3.95 11.66 -5.33
CA TYR A 30 -4.51 11.92 -4.01
C TYR A 30 -3.82 13.07 -3.27
N HIS A 31 -2.89 13.79 -3.91
CA HIS A 31 -2.12 14.88 -3.32
C HIS A 31 -1.33 14.47 -2.05
N ILE A 32 -0.89 13.22 -1.98
CA ILE A 32 -0.07 12.68 -0.89
C ILE A 32 1.38 12.48 -1.34
N LYS A 33 2.29 12.29 -0.39
CA LYS A 33 3.67 11.90 -0.70
C LYS A 33 3.72 10.42 -1.04
N ALA A 34 4.58 10.07 -2.00
CA ALA A 34 4.90 8.68 -2.31
C ALA A 34 5.91 8.11 -1.28
N GLU A 35 5.57 8.19 0.01
CA GLU A 35 6.31 7.62 1.13
C GLU A 35 5.53 6.41 1.67
N ILE A 36 6.17 5.25 1.74
CA ILE A 36 5.53 3.96 2.06
C ILE A 36 5.96 3.53 3.45
N CYS A 37 4.99 3.13 4.28
CA CYS A 37 5.24 2.64 5.64
C CYS A 37 4.90 1.17 5.86
N ALA A 38 4.10 0.56 4.99
CA ALA A 38 3.80 -0.87 5.06
C ALA A 38 3.55 -1.47 3.67
N TRP A 39 3.80 -2.76 3.57
CA TRP A 39 3.45 -3.60 2.44
C TRP A 39 2.74 -4.87 2.92
N TYR A 40 1.75 -5.31 2.17
CA TYR A 40 1.00 -6.53 2.40
C TYR A 40 1.03 -7.38 1.13
N SER A 41 1.28 -8.67 1.27
CA SER A 41 1.36 -9.63 0.16
C SER A 41 0.03 -9.78 -0.56
N ASP A 42 -1.08 -9.80 0.18
CA ASP A 42 -2.43 -9.87 -0.36
C ASP A 42 -3.49 -9.30 0.60
N TRP A 43 -4.76 -9.59 0.30
CA TRP A 43 -5.89 -9.16 1.12
C TRP A 43 -5.98 -9.89 2.47
N GLU A 44 -5.53 -11.15 2.56
CA GLU A 44 -5.54 -11.88 3.83
C GLU A 44 -4.44 -11.36 4.76
N ASP A 45 -3.27 -11.08 4.23
CA ASP A 45 -2.17 -10.44 4.97
C ASP A 45 -2.59 -9.05 5.50
N PHE A 46 -3.23 -8.25 4.64
CA PHE A 46 -3.84 -6.99 5.06
C PHE A 46 -4.91 -7.20 6.17
N CYS A 47 -5.80 -8.17 6.01
CA CYS A 47 -6.81 -8.45 7.02
C CYS A 47 -6.22 -8.95 8.34
N SER A 48 -5.15 -9.74 8.32
CA SER A 48 -4.49 -10.22 9.55
C SER A 48 -4.03 -9.05 10.41
N ASP A 49 -3.36 -8.06 9.81
CA ASP A 49 -2.92 -6.88 10.54
C ASP A 49 -4.10 -6.05 11.07
N TRP A 50 -5.07 -5.75 10.20
CA TRP A 50 -6.12 -4.80 10.56
C TRP A 50 -7.23 -5.43 11.41
N CYS A 51 -7.55 -6.71 11.20
CA CYS A 51 -8.59 -7.39 11.96
C CYS A 51 -8.05 -8.02 13.23
N ASP A 52 -6.94 -8.76 13.15
CA ASP A 52 -6.47 -9.54 14.30
C ASP A 52 -5.65 -8.69 15.28
N ILE A 53 -4.92 -7.68 14.79
CA ILE A 53 -4.11 -6.80 15.64
C ILE A 53 -4.89 -5.52 16.01
N CYS A 54 -5.52 -4.86 15.04
CA CYS A 54 -6.24 -3.60 15.29
C CYS A 54 -7.71 -3.78 15.69
N GLY A 55 -8.26 -5.00 15.61
CA GLY A 55 -9.63 -5.30 16.05
C GLY A 55 -10.74 -4.84 15.09
N TYR A 56 -10.41 -4.43 13.86
CA TYR A 56 -11.42 -4.08 12.87
C TYR A 56 -12.18 -5.32 12.37
N SER A 57 -13.45 -5.17 12.06
CA SER A 57 -14.13 -6.16 11.22
C SER A 57 -13.57 -6.15 9.80
N ARG A 58 -13.68 -7.27 9.08
CA ARG A 58 -13.29 -7.33 7.65
C ARG A 58 -14.02 -6.29 6.80
N THR A 59 -15.25 -5.94 7.18
CA THR A 59 -16.03 -4.89 6.51
C THR A 59 -15.43 -3.51 6.72
N GLU A 60 -14.94 -3.19 7.92
CA GLU A 60 -14.27 -1.93 8.22
C GLU A 60 -12.90 -1.85 7.55
N ALA A 61 -12.11 -2.92 7.62
CA ALA A 61 -10.84 -3.02 6.90
C ALA A 61 -11.04 -2.80 5.38
N ARG A 62 -12.12 -3.35 4.82
CA ARG A 62 -12.48 -3.15 3.40
C ARG A 62 -12.87 -1.71 3.09
N LYS A 63 -13.58 -1.03 4.00
CA LYS A 63 -13.90 0.39 3.86
C LYS A 63 -12.65 1.26 3.94
N LEU A 64 -11.68 0.94 4.80
CA LEU A 64 -10.39 1.65 4.88
C LEU A 64 -9.61 1.48 3.57
N TYR A 65 -9.51 0.23 3.10
CA TYR A 65 -8.80 -0.10 1.87
C TYR A 65 -9.37 0.59 0.62
N HIS A 66 -10.70 0.69 0.48
CA HIS A 66 -11.35 1.25 -0.71
C HIS A 66 -11.84 2.70 -0.59
N GLY A 67 -12.19 3.14 0.61
CA GLY A 67 -12.90 4.39 0.87
C GLY A 67 -12.00 5.55 1.28
N GLY A 68 -10.69 5.34 1.29
CA GLY A 68 -9.73 6.30 1.84
C GLY A 68 -9.32 7.45 0.92
N ILE A 69 -8.47 8.31 1.46
CA ILE A 69 -7.82 9.46 0.81
C ILE A 69 -6.54 9.05 0.04
N GLY A 70 -6.52 7.84 -0.50
CA GLY A 70 -5.36 7.29 -1.20
C GLY A 70 -4.34 6.57 -0.30
N GLU A 71 -4.65 6.32 0.97
CA GLU A 71 -3.75 5.63 1.93
C GLU A 71 -3.27 4.27 1.43
N PHE A 72 -4.09 3.55 0.68
CA PHE A 72 -3.77 2.22 0.17
C PHE A 72 -3.77 2.18 -1.35
N MET A 73 -2.87 1.38 -1.90
CA MET A 73 -2.83 1.07 -3.32
C MET A 73 -2.55 -0.41 -3.55
N LYS A 74 -3.34 -1.04 -4.42
CA LYS A 74 -2.99 -2.34 -4.99
C LYS A 74 -1.92 -2.17 -6.05
N LEU A 75 -0.80 -2.85 -5.90
CA LEU A 75 0.25 -2.88 -6.91
C LEU A 75 -0.17 -3.79 -8.08
N PRO A 76 0.28 -3.48 -9.31
CA PRO A 76 -0.03 -4.30 -10.48
C PRO A 76 0.58 -5.69 -10.36
N GLU A 77 0.07 -6.63 -11.16
CA GLU A 77 0.64 -7.98 -11.31
C GLU A 77 0.72 -8.80 -10.02
N GLY A 78 -0.13 -8.49 -9.03
CA GLY A 78 -0.15 -9.23 -7.76
C GLY A 78 1.05 -8.93 -6.87
N ASN A 79 1.76 -7.81 -7.07
CA ASN A 79 2.86 -7.36 -6.21
C ASN A 79 2.40 -6.84 -4.83
N GLY A 80 1.22 -7.25 -4.36
CA GLY A 80 0.68 -6.87 -3.07
C GLY A 80 0.00 -5.50 -3.01
N ILE A 81 -0.10 -5.00 -1.79
CA ILE A 81 -0.75 -3.75 -1.40
C ILE A 81 0.27 -2.91 -0.64
N VAL A 82 0.32 -1.62 -0.94
CA VAL A 82 1.16 -0.66 -0.19
C VAL A 82 0.30 0.30 0.60
N ARG A 83 0.82 0.71 1.76
CA ARG A 83 0.28 1.78 2.61
C ARG A 83 1.19 3.00 2.57
N PHE A 84 0.63 4.15 2.27
CA PHE A 84 1.33 5.43 2.27
C PHE A 84 1.31 6.10 3.65
N ILE A 85 2.32 6.91 3.93
CA ILE A 85 2.32 7.86 5.04
C ILE A 85 1.43 9.06 4.63
N ILE A 86 0.50 9.44 5.50
CA ILE A 86 -0.38 10.60 5.35
C ILE A 86 -0.04 11.62 6.44
#